data_AF-A0A0K1P8R1-F1
#
_entry.id   AF-A0A0K1P8R1-F1
#
_cell.length_a   1.000
_cell.length_b   1.000
_cell.length_c   1.000
_cell.angle_alpha   90.00
_cell.angle_beta   90.00
_cell.angle_gamma   90.00
#
_symmetry.space_group_name_H-M   'P 1'
#
loop_
_entity.id
_entity.type
_entity.pdbx_description
1 polymer ?
#
loop_
_entity_poly.entity_id
_entity_poly.type
_entity_poly.pdbx_seq_one_letter_code
_entity_poly.pdbx_strand_id
1 'polypeptide(L)'
;MAYESELGSKGHLSDLERGLTRPTVSTLKVLADRLGVALLDLVTFPDEDERQRRIDRERASGASAPYGDGSRMEERALGLTVAEPNLEGVARELGGRIRDARLRAELSEDAVAARAGLDPPQLRAIESGVADVTVRALGRIAAAIGLDFWDLVGGR
;
A
#
# COMPACT_ATOMS: atom_id res chain seq x y z
N MET A 1 3.04 -6.73 -20.22
CA MET A 1 2.18 -7.93 -20.33
C MET A 1 2.41 -8.97 -19.20
N ALA A 2 2.94 -8.57 -18.03
CA ALA A 2 3.04 -9.46 -16.85
C ALA A 2 2.09 -9.06 -15.69
N TYR A 3 1.50 -7.86 -15.74
CA TYR A 3 0.69 -7.32 -14.64
C TYR A 3 -0.77 -7.80 -14.62
N GLU A 4 -1.32 -8.30 -15.75
CA GLU A 4 -2.64 -8.95 -15.75
C GLU A 4 -2.67 -10.23 -14.88
N SER A 5 -1.50 -10.75 -14.49
CA SER A 5 -1.33 -11.98 -13.73
C SER A 5 -1.25 -11.77 -12.21
N GLU A 6 -1.09 -10.56 -11.67
CA GLU A 6 -0.95 -10.39 -10.20
C GLU A 6 -2.28 -10.34 -9.44
N LEU A 7 -3.40 -10.06 -10.11
CA LEU A 7 -4.73 -10.48 -9.63
C LEU A 7 -5.09 -11.89 -10.14
N GLY A 8 -4.06 -12.70 -10.39
CA GLY A 8 -4.04 -13.92 -11.19
C GLY A 8 -5.21 -14.85 -10.93
N SER A 9 -6.12 -14.95 -11.89
CA SER A 9 -7.31 -15.80 -11.87
C SER A 9 -8.35 -15.45 -10.79
N LYS A 10 -9.60 -15.84 -11.04
CA LYS A 10 -10.66 -15.80 -10.00
C LYS A 10 -10.24 -16.49 -8.70
N GLY A 11 -9.30 -17.44 -8.75
CA GLY A 11 -8.78 -18.14 -7.57
C GLY A 11 -8.03 -17.22 -6.60
N HIS A 12 -7.12 -16.38 -7.09
CA HIS A 12 -6.30 -15.52 -6.21
C HIS A 12 -7.13 -14.47 -5.47
N LEU A 13 -8.11 -13.87 -6.16
CA LEU A 13 -9.05 -12.96 -5.52
C LEU A 13 -9.87 -13.69 -4.45
N SER A 14 -10.34 -14.90 -4.74
CA SER A 14 -11.12 -15.69 -3.78
C SER A 14 -10.31 -16.13 -2.56
N ASP A 15 -9.03 -16.45 -2.74
CA ASP A 15 -8.12 -16.75 -1.64
C ASP A 15 -7.84 -15.51 -0.78
N LEU A 16 -7.71 -14.34 -1.41
CA LEU A 16 -7.55 -13.07 -0.71
C LEU A 16 -8.79 -12.73 0.13
N GLU A 17 -9.99 -12.85 -0.45
CA GLU A 17 -11.27 -12.63 0.25
C GLU A 17 -11.46 -13.58 1.44
N ARG A 18 -10.93 -14.80 1.36
CA ARG A 18 -10.94 -15.79 2.45
C ARG A 18 -9.77 -15.65 3.42
N GLY A 19 -8.88 -14.68 3.23
CA GLY A 19 -7.69 -14.47 4.06
C GLY A 19 -6.62 -15.57 3.93
N LEU A 20 -6.68 -16.38 2.87
CA LEU A 20 -5.72 -17.46 2.58
C LEU A 20 -4.43 -16.94 1.95
N THR A 21 -4.49 -15.76 1.32
CA THR A 21 -3.32 -15.08 0.74
C THR A 21 -3.08 -13.73 1.40
N ARG A 22 -1.80 -13.36 1.55
CA ARG A 22 -1.41 -12.05 2.08
C ARG A 22 -1.25 -11.07 0.93
N PRO A 23 -2.03 -9.98 0.87
CA PRO A 23 -1.91 -9.02 -0.21
C PRO A 23 -0.61 -8.20 -0.11
N THR A 24 -0.05 -7.87 -1.27
CA THR A 24 1.00 -6.86 -1.39
C THR A 24 0.40 -5.47 -1.52
N VAL A 25 1.23 -4.44 -1.36
CA VAL A 25 0.81 -3.05 -1.60
C VAL A 25 0.39 -2.86 -3.05
N SER A 26 1.08 -3.50 -4.02
CA SER A 26 0.65 -3.45 -5.42
C SER A 26 -0.69 -4.13 -5.64
N THR A 27 -0.93 -5.31 -5.06
CA THR A 27 -2.25 -5.98 -5.14
C THR A 27 -3.35 -5.06 -4.64
N LEU A 28 -3.16 -4.42 -3.48
CA LEU A 28 -4.14 -3.47 -2.93
C LEU A 28 -4.31 -2.23 -3.81
N LYS A 29 -3.23 -1.72 -4.41
CA LYS A 29 -3.30 -0.57 -5.34
C LYS A 29 -4.11 -0.91 -6.58
N VAL A 30 -3.90 -2.09 -7.17
CA VAL A 30 -4.70 -2.55 -8.32
C VAL A 30 -6.17 -2.69 -7.93
N LEU A 31 -6.46 -3.29 -6.76
CA LEU A 31 -7.83 -3.41 -6.27
C LEU A 31 -8.48 -2.05 -6.04
N ALA A 32 -7.79 -1.15 -5.34
CA ALA A 32 -8.27 0.21 -5.06
C ALA A 32 -8.58 0.95 -6.37
N ASP A 33 -7.66 0.88 -7.33
CA ASP A 33 -7.90 1.46 -8.65
C ASP A 33 -9.10 0.82 -9.32
N ARG A 34 -9.20 -0.51 -9.42
CA ARG A 34 -10.35 -1.16 -10.09
C ARG A 34 -11.69 -0.89 -9.40
N LEU A 35 -11.69 -0.79 -8.07
CA LEU A 35 -12.87 -0.45 -7.26
C LEU A 35 -13.18 1.04 -7.30
N GLY A 36 -12.29 1.87 -7.83
CA GLY A 36 -12.44 3.33 -7.86
C GLY A 36 -12.39 3.98 -6.48
N VAL A 37 -11.67 3.39 -5.53
CA VAL A 37 -11.48 3.90 -4.16
C VAL A 37 -10.02 4.24 -3.89
N ALA A 38 -9.72 5.05 -2.88
CA ALA A 38 -8.33 5.30 -2.52
C ALA A 38 -7.72 4.02 -1.95
N LEU A 39 -6.40 3.85 -2.11
CA LEU A 39 -5.68 2.77 -1.44
C LEU A 39 -5.90 2.78 0.08
N LEU A 40 -5.95 3.98 0.67
CA LEU A 40 -6.23 4.15 2.10
C LEU A 40 -7.60 3.58 2.50
N ASP A 41 -8.62 3.69 1.64
CA ASP A 41 -9.97 3.21 1.95
C ASP A 41 -10.03 1.67 2.08
N LEU A 42 -9.03 0.94 1.58
CA LEU A 42 -8.91 -0.52 1.77
C LEU A 42 -8.24 -0.90 3.09
N VAL A 43 -7.59 0.04 3.78
CA VAL A 43 -6.72 -0.26 4.94
C VAL A 43 -7.06 0.57 6.19
N THR A 44 -8.02 1.49 6.12
CA THR A 44 -8.57 2.22 7.27
C THR A 44 -9.97 1.73 7.59
N PHE A 45 -10.27 1.56 8.88
CA PHE A 45 -11.52 0.95 9.34
C PHE A 45 -12.25 1.91 10.30
N PRO A 46 -13.37 2.54 9.90
CA PRO A 46 -14.01 3.61 10.67
C PRO A 46 -14.56 3.18 12.04
N ASP A 47 -14.85 1.89 12.17
CA ASP A 47 -15.32 1.29 13.43
C ASP A 47 -14.15 0.94 14.37
N GLU A 48 -12.93 0.86 13.85
CA GLU A 48 -11.73 0.47 14.60
C GLU A 48 -10.75 1.64 14.81
N ASP A 49 -10.79 2.68 13.96
CA ASP A 49 -9.88 3.83 14.03
C ASP A 49 -10.53 5.19 13.67
N GLU A 50 -10.00 6.25 14.28
CA GLU A 50 -10.41 7.65 14.02
C GLU A 50 -9.84 8.17 12.67
N ARG A 51 -8.95 7.44 12.00
CA ARG A 51 -8.30 7.91 10.75
C ARG A 51 -9.31 7.96 9.62
N GLN A 52 -10.15 6.94 9.47
CA GLN A 52 -11.20 6.99 8.44
C GLN A 52 -12.11 8.21 8.66
N ARG A 53 -12.54 8.47 9.90
CA ARG A 53 -13.36 9.65 10.22
C ARG A 53 -12.67 10.96 9.90
N ARG A 54 -11.35 11.04 10.12
CA ARG A 54 -10.55 12.20 9.75
C ARG A 54 -10.47 12.37 8.23
N ILE A 55 -10.20 11.30 7.49
CA ILE A 55 -10.16 11.29 6.02
C ILE A 55 -11.51 11.75 5.45
N ASP A 56 -12.61 11.21 5.97
CA ASP A 56 -13.96 11.56 5.53
C ASP A 56 -14.28 13.02 5.82
N ARG A 57 -13.84 13.55 6.97
CA ARG A 57 -13.99 14.98 7.31
C ARG A 57 -13.20 15.87 6.38
N GLU A 58 -11.94 15.51 6.07
CA GLU A 58 -11.09 16.26 5.13
C GLU A 58 -11.64 16.22 3.70
N ARG A 59 -12.28 15.12 3.28
CA ARG A 59 -12.97 15.02 2.00
C ARG A 59 -14.26 15.84 1.97
N ALA A 60 -15.06 15.80 3.03
CA ALA A 60 -16.28 16.60 3.16
C ALA A 60 -16.00 18.10 3.15
N SER A 61 -14.85 18.53 3.67
CA SER A 61 -14.39 19.93 3.62
C SER A 61 -13.73 20.32 2.29
N GLY A 62 -13.58 19.39 1.33
CA GLY A 62 -12.89 19.62 0.06
C GLY A 62 -11.37 19.77 0.18
N ALA A 63 -10.78 19.46 1.35
CA ALA A 63 -9.34 19.55 1.59
C ALA A 63 -8.59 18.35 1.00
N SER A 64 -9.30 17.24 0.76
CA SER A 64 -8.83 16.06 0.06
C SER A 64 -9.84 15.68 -1.02
N ALA A 65 -9.37 15.43 -2.25
CA ALA A 65 -10.26 15.02 -3.32
C ALA A 65 -10.84 13.63 -3.03
N PRO A 66 -12.14 13.38 -3.28
CA PRO A 66 -12.67 12.03 -3.38
C PRO A 66 -11.85 11.25 -4.41
N TYR A 67 -11.50 10.01 -4.09
CA TYR A 67 -10.83 9.16 -5.06
C TYR A 67 -11.81 8.81 -6.15
N GLY A 68 -11.56 9.29 -7.38
CA GLY A 68 -12.52 9.24 -8.46
C GLY A 68 -13.76 10.09 -8.13
N ASP A 69 -13.83 11.31 -8.65
CA ASP A 69 -15.16 11.89 -8.80
C ASP A 69 -16.02 10.94 -9.65
N GLY A 70 -17.33 10.87 -9.40
CA GLY A 70 -18.22 9.90 -10.04
C GLY A 70 -18.16 9.88 -11.57
N SER A 71 -17.73 10.98 -12.18
CA SER A 71 -17.46 11.10 -13.63
C SER A 71 -16.38 10.12 -14.11
N ARG A 72 -15.36 9.83 -13.30
CA ARG A 72 -14.33 8.82 -13.62
C ARG A 72 -14.85 7.39 -13.53
N MET A 73 -15.81 7.10 -12.64
CA MET A 73 -16.45 5.78 -12.56
C MET A 73 -17.26 5.48 -13.83
N GLU A 74 -17.94 6.48 -14.37
CA GLU A 74 -18.73 6.36 -15.60
C GLU A 74 -17.83 6.19 -16.83
N GLU A 75 -16.72 6.95 -16.96
CA GLU A 75 -15.69 6.71 -17.98
C GLU A 75 -15.04 5.31 -17.87
N ARG A 76 -14.83 4.81 -16.64
CA ARG A 76 -14.28 3.47 -16.38
C ARG A 76 -15.27 2.36 -16.70
N ALA A 77 -16.54 2.54 -16.37
CA ALA A 77 -17.61 1.61 -16.73
C ALA A 77 -17.79 1.52 -18.26
N LEU A 78 -17.52 2.62 -18.97
CA LEU A 78 -17.49 2.69 -20.43
C LEU A 78 -16.17 2.19 -21.05
N GLY A 79 -15.18 1.79 -20.25
CA GLY A 79 -13.89 1.28 -20.72
C GLY A 79 -12.98 2.34 -21.37
N LEU A 80 -13.27 3.62 -21.15
CA LEU A 80 -12.61 4.74 -21.84
C LEU A 80 -11.27 5.13 -21.18
N THR A 81 -11.11 4.92 -19.87
CA THR A 81 -9.87 5.25 -19.13
C THR A 81 -9.66 4.34 -17.91
N VAL A 82 -8.96 3.21 -18.07
CA VAL A 82 -8.25 2.60 -16.93
C VAL A 82 -6.79 3.05 -17.05
N ALA A 83 -6.45 4.18 -16.44
CA ALA A 83 -5.03 4.52 -16.29
C ALA A 83 -4.35 3.36 -15.56
N GLU A 84 -3.37 2.74 -16.21
CA GLU A 84 -2.61 1.65 -15.61
C GLU A 84 -2.05 2.11 -14.26
N PRO A 85 -2.21 1.31 -13.19
CA PRO A 85 -1.72 1.68 -11.86
C PRO A 85 -0.19 1.90 -11.91
N ASN A 86 0.30 3.02 -11.39
CA ASN A 86 1.73 3.30 -11.27
C ASN A 86 2.34 2.50 -10.10
N LEU A 87 2.45 1.19 -10.26
CA LEU A 87 2.88 0.27 -9.20
C LEU A 87 4.37 0.44 -8.86
N GLU A 88 5.22 0.67 -9.86
CA GLU A 88 6.64 0.93 -9.62
C GLU A 88 6.86 2.24 -8.85
N GLY A 89 6.08 3.29 -9.16
CA GLY A 89 6.11 4.53 -8.40
C GLY A 89 5.69 4.34 -6.95
N VAL A 90 4.64 3.55 -6.70
CA VAL A 90 4.18 3.22 -5.34
C VAL A 90 5.25 2.45 -4.57
N ALA A 91 5.85 1.42 -5.16
CA ALA A 91 6.90 0.63 -4.53
C ALA A 91 8.14 1.49 -4.21
N ARG A 92 8.56 2.35 -5.15
CA ARG A 92 9.71 3.26 -4.97
C ARG A 92 9.48 4.29 -3.87
N GLU A 93 8.30 4.90 -3.83
CA GLU A 93 7.92 5.85 -2.78
C GLU A 93 7.91 5.19 -1.40
N LEU A 94 7.29 4.02 -1.30
CA LEU A 94 7.23 3.27 -0.04
C LEU A 94 8.62 2.81 0.41
N GLY A 95 9.44 2.29 -0.50
CA GLY A 95 10.81 1.89 -0.23
C GLY A 95 11.67 3.05 0.27
N GLY A 96 11.53 4.23 -0.36
CA GLY A 96 12.18 5.47 0.08
C GLY A 96 11.79 5.85 1.50
N ARG A 97 10.49 5.82 1.83
CA ARG A 97 10.00 6.10 3.20
C ARG A 97 10.58 5.15 4.25
N ILE A 98 10.65 3.85 3.93
CA ILE A 98 11.25 2.84 4.81
C ILE A 98 12.72 3.17 5.05
N ARG A 99 13.46 3.43 3.97
CA ARG A 99 14.89 3.78 4.05
C ARG A 99 15.10 5.03 4.89
N ASP A 100 14.34 6.08 4.65
CA ASP A 100 14.45 7.34 5.38
C ASP A 100 14.12 7.18 6.86
N ALA A 101 13.06 6.42 7.18
CA ALA A 101 12.70 6.09 8.55
C ALA A 101 13.81 5.32 9.27
N ARG A 102 14.36 4.29 8.61
CA ARG A 102 15.48 3.50 9.12
C ARG A 102 16.72 4.36 9.37
N LEU A 103 17.08 5.23 8.43
CA LEU A 103 18.23 6.11 8.56
C LEU A 103 18.05 7.15 9.67
N ARG A 104 16.83 7.71 9.84
CA ARG A 104 16.50 8.60 10.96
C ARG A 104 16.57 7.91 12.32
N ALA A 105 16.30 6.61 12.36
CA ALA A 105 16.47 5.79 13.56
C ALA A 105 17.92 5.30 13.76
N GLU A 106 18.87 5.70 12.90
CA GLU A 106 20.28 5.29 12.92
C GLU A 106 20.49 3.77 12.85
N LEU A 107 19.59 3.06 12.15
CA LEU A 107 19.65 1.60 12.03
C LEU A 107 20.27 1.17 10.69
N SER A 108 21.08 0.10 10.73
CA SER A 108 21.57 -0.55 9.51
C SER A 108 20.48 -1.39 8.84
N GLU A 109 20.66 -1.67 7.54
CA GLU A 109 19.81 -2.60 6.80
C GLU A 109 19.75 -3.97 7.49
N ASP A 110 20.91 -4.52 7.87
CA ASP A 110 21.01 -5.81 8.56
C ASP A 110 20.25 -5.83 9.89
N ALA A 111 20.32 -4.74 10.67
CA ALA A 111 19.64 -4.67 11.96
C ALA A 111 18.12 -4.69 11.80
N VAL A 112 17.58 -3.94 10.83
CA VAL A 112 16.12 -3.94 10.57
C VAL A 112 15.69 -5.26 9.95
N ALA A 113 16.46 -5.82 9.01
CA ALA A 113 16.15 -7.09 8.37
C ALA A 113 16.05 -8.21 9.42
N ALA A 114 17.04 -8.34 10.30
CA ALA A 114 17.04 -9.32 11.39
C ALA A 114 15.83 -9.15 12.32
N ARG A 115 15.54 -7.92 12.76
CA ARG A 115 14.39 -7.64 13.65
C ARG A 115 13.05 -7.90 12.99
N ALA A 116 12.94 -7.63 11.69
CA ALA A 116 11.71 -7.84 10.93
C ALA A 116 11.53 -9.30 10.50
N GLY A 117 12.54 -10.17 10.65
CA GLY A 117 12.52 -11.53 10.12
C GLY A 117 12.53 -11.54 8.59
N LEU A 118 13.46 -10.77 8.01
CA LEU A 118 13.75 -10.65 6.58
C LEU A 118 15.25 -10.87 6.37
N ASP A 119 15.64 -11.29 5.18
CA ASP A 119 17.05 -11.28 4.80
C ASP A 119 17.47 -9.87 4.33
N PRO A 120 18.71 -9.42 4.58
CA PRO A 120 19.16 -8.08 4.18
C PRO A 120 18.97 -7.75 2.68
N PRO A 121 19.26 -8.67 1.73
CA PRO A 121 18.98 -8.42 0.32
C PRO A 121 17.50 -8.16 0.02
N GLN A 122 16.58 -8.81 0.76
CA GLN A 122 15.15 -8.59 0.61
C GLN A 122 14.76 -7.19 1.09
N LEU A 123 15.28 -6.75 2.25
CA LEU A 123 15.03 -5.40 2.73
C LEU A 123 15.56 -4.35 1.74
N ARG A 124 16.75 -4.55 1.19
CA ARG A 124 17.34 -3.68 0.17
C ARG A 124 16.50 -3.57 -1.09
N ALA A 125 15.99 -4.70 -1.58
CA ALA A 125 15.13 -4.74 -2.75
C ALA A 125 13.82 -3.98 -2.50
N ILE A 126 13.27 -4.06 -1.29
CA ILE A 126 12.08 -3.29 -0.88
C ILE A 126 12.42 -1.79 -0.78
N GLU A 127 13.50 -1.41 -0.11
CA GLU A 127 13.92 -0.01 0.05
C GLU A 127 14.26 0.68 -1.28
N SER A 128 14.65 -0.08 -2.30
CA SER A 128 14.90 0.45 -3.65
C SER A 128 13.65 0.46 -4.55
N GLY A 129 12.54 -0.10 -4.08
CA GLY A 129 11.32 -0.27 -4.87
C GLY A 129 11.40 -1.37 -5.95
N VAL A 130 12.43 -2.21 -5.92
CA VAL A 130 12.60 -3.35 -6.85
C VAL A 130 11.71 -4.51 -6.45
N ALA A 131 11.50 -4.73 -5.16
CA ALA A 131 10.61 -5.75 -4.64
C ALA A 131 9.37 -5.13 -3.99
N ASP A 132 8.22 -5.75 -4.22
CA ASP A 132 6.99 -5.43 -3.51
C ASP A 132 7.02 -5.97 -2.08
N VAL A 133 6.14 -5.45 -1.23
CA VAL A 133 6.05 -5.78 0.18
C VAL A 133 4.60 -6.12 0.55
N THR A 134 4.43 -7.18 1.32
CA THR A 134 3.13 -7.49 1.94
C THR A 134 2.82 -6.51 3.05
N VAL A 135 1.54 -6.20 3.30
CA VAL A 135 1.13 -5.34 4.43
C VAL A 135 1.66 -5.90 5.76
N ARG A 136 1.67 -7.23 5.92
CA ARG A 136 2.27 -7.90 7.08
C ARG A 136 3.77 -7.64 7.20
N ALA A 137 4.53 -7.78 6.11
CA ALA A 137 5.96 -7.50 6.13
C ALA A 137 6.25 -6.03 6.43
N LEU A 138 5.46 -5.12 5.85
CA LEU A 138 5.53 -3.69 6.13
C LEU A 138 5.30 -3.37 7.62
N GLY A 139 4.31 -4.00 8.25
CA GLY A 139 4.08 -3.88 9.69
C GLY A 139 5.26 -4.40 10.54
N ARG A 140 5.90 -5.50 10.13
CA ARG A 140 7.12 -6.00 10.81
C ARG A 140 8.29 -5.04 10.65
N ILE A 141 8.46 -4.43 9.49
CA ILE A 141 9.49 -3.41 9.24
C ILE A 141 9.26 -2.18 10.11
N ALA A 142 8.02 -1.67 10.18
CA ALA A 142 7.67 -0.55 11.05
C ALA A 142 8.04 -0.84 12.51
N ALA A 143 7.60 -1.99 13.03
CA ALA A 143 7.92 -2.42 14.39
C ALA A 143 9.43 -2.58 14.64
N ALA A 144 10.18 -3.12 13.65
CA ALA A 144 11.63 -3.28 13.72
C ALA A 144 12.40 -1.95 13.79
N ILE A 145 11.85 -0.90 13.18
CA ILE A 145 12.36 0.49 13.24
C ILE A 145 11.92 1.18 14.53
N GLY A 146 10.85 0.70 15.18
CA GLY A 146 10.26 1.31 16.38
C GLY A 146 9.17 2.33 16.05
N LEU A 147 8.49 2.16 14.92
CA LEU A 147 7.38 3.00 14.47
C LEU A 147 6.06 2.23 14.49
N ASP A 148 4.97 2.96 14.71
CA ASP A 148 3.65 2.47 14.36
C ASP A 148 3.52 2.37 12.83
N PHE A 149 2.72 1.41 12.35
CA PHE A 149 2.50 1.17 10.91
C PHE A 149 2.15 2.47 10.17
N TRP A 150 1.29 3.29 10.78
CA TRP A 150 0.78 4.52 10.19
C TRP A 150 1.80 5.66 10.18
N ASP A 151 2.76 5.68 11.11
CA ASP A 151 3.85 6.65 11.07
C ASP A 151 4.82 6.37 9.93
N LEU A 152 4.95 5.09 9.55
CA LEU A 152 5.75 4.67 8.41
C LEU A 152 5.09 5.02 7.07
N VAL A 153 3.78 4.76 6.91
CA VAL A 153 3.09 4.95 5.63
C VAL A 153 2.48 6.33 5.45
N GLY A 154 2.13 7.04 6.52
CA GLY A 154 1.42 8.32 6.46
C GLY A 154 2.30 9.48 6.03
N GLY A 155 3.60 9.45 6.37
CA GLY A 155 4.46 10.64 6.30
C GLY A 155 4.00 11.73 7.27
N ARG A 156 4.93 12.50 7.84
CA ARG A 156 4.60 13.76 8.52
C ARG A 156 4.73 14.91 7.54
#